data_AF-A0A5R8NU52-F1
#
_entry.id   AF-A0A5R8NU52-F1
#
_cell.length_a   1.000
_cell.length_b   1.000
_cell.length_c   1.000
_cell.angle_alpha   90.00
_cell.angle_beta   90.00
_cell.angle_gamma   90.00
#
_symmetry.space_group_name_H-M   'P 1'
#
loop_
_entity.id
_entity.type
_entity.pdbx_description
1 polymer ?
#
loop_
_entity_poly.entity_id
_entity_poly.type
_entity_poly.pdbx_seq_one_letter_code
_entity_poly.pdbx_strand_id
1 'polypeptide(L)'
;MPARGLPTLTTFPYEELDQREDDHWSGAQITDDQLRALALGAFYSARWDAFHDELLLGPEREHPLGDRRELAIDTLTGAWGITDGTEARASMEQLLDGMHAPLYALVHPLVMASINASERDRFGERADRHRAFLRQVGSFRGMDNPETLVRDYDIWSQAIKIGFTEHLSRPLPGDIYAWDLARVVAVARMAFTAGYLDADIAWSYLARALPLARRRYRNWRQFGDAYLTGWTYWQATEDLAVLKDGGVDRRMELLRLWTRPTSPWRRIGLN
;
A
#
# COMPACT_ATOMS: atom_id res chain seq x y z
N MET A 1 28.69 -16.50 -31.58
CA MET A 1 27.54 -15.56 -31.53
C MET A 1 27.42 -15.05 -30.11
N PRO A 2 27.71 -13.77 -29.84
CA PRO A 2 27.67 -13.23 -28.49
C PRO A 2 26.22 -12.94 -28.08
N ALA A 3 25.88 -13.28 -26.84
CA ALA A 3 24.60 -12.99 -26.23
C ALA A 3 24.31 -11.48 -26.29
N ARG A 4 23.11 -11.12 -26.74
CA ARG A 4 22.64 -9.73 -26.81
C ARG A 4 22.71 -9.10 -25.42
N GLY A 5 23.32 -7.93 -25.35
CA GLY A 5 23.68 -7.22 -24.12
C GLY A 5 22.52 -7.04 -23.15
N LEU A 6 22.69 -7.60 -21.96
CA LEU A 6 22.04 -7.10 -20.76
C LEU A 6 22.61 -5.69 -20.50
N PRO A 7 21.76 -4.66 -20.28
CA PRO A 7 22.25 -3.33 -19.96
C PRO A 7 23.10 -3.40 -18.69
N THR A 8 24.27 -2.76 -18.72
CA THR A 8 25.15 -2.60 -17.56
C THR A 8 24.33 -2.02 -16.40
N LEU A 9 24.25 -2.77 -15.30
CA LEU A 9 23.55 -2.38 -14.09
C LEU A 9 24.19 -1.09 -13.55
N THR A 10 23.57 0.05 -13.81
CA THR A 10 23.94 1.30 -13.14
C THR A 10 23.66 1.14 -11.65
N THR A 11 24.68 1.35 -10.82
CA THR A 11 24.58 1.33 -9.36
C THR A 11 23.50 2.31 -8.88
N PHE A 12 22.90 2.00 -7.73
CA PHE A 12 21.92 2.85 -7.08
C PHE A 12 22.54 4.25 -6.85
N PRO A 13 21.85 5.36 -7.16
CA PRO A 13 22.46 6.70 -7.17
C PRO A 13 22.84 7.24 -5.78
N TYR A 14 22.73 6.42 -4.72
CA TYR A 14 23.07 6.76 -3.34
C TYR A 14 23.59 5.50 -2.61
N GLU A 15 24.82 5.05 -2.89
CA GLU A 15 25.42 3.88 -2.21
C GLU A 15 25.36 4.00 -0.68
N GLU A 16 25.48 5.22 -0.14
CA GLU A 16 25.40 5.46 1.31
C GLU A 16 24.02 5.19 1.91
N LEU A 17 22.95 5.20 1.09
CA LEU A 17 21.57 4.96 1.51
C LEU A 17 21.14 3.49 1.31
N ASP A 18 22.01 2.67 0.74
CA ASP A 18 21.63 1.35 0.24
C ASP A 18 22.54 0.21 0.72
N GLN A 19 22.65 0.07 2.05
CA GLN A 19 23.36 -1.05 2.68
C GLN A 19 22.54 -2.36 2.73
N ARG A 20 21.35 -2.40 2.10
CA ARG A 20 20.50 -3.61 2.09
C ARG A 20 20.81 -4.49 0.91
N GLU A 21 20.62 -5.80 1.10
CA GLU A 21 20.72 -6.83 0.06
C GLU A 21 19.85 -6.51 -1.17
N ASP A 22 20.24 -7.11 -2.29
CA ASP A 22 19.52 -7.02 -3.57
C ASP A 22 18.09 -7.58 -3.44
N ASP A 23 17.19 -7.17 -4.34
CA ASP A 23 15.87 -7.79 -4.43
C ASP A 23 15.97 -9.30 -4.71
N HIS A 24 15.23 -10.12 -3.97
CA HIS A 24 15.32 -11.58 -4.03
C HIS A 24 14.46 -12.19 -5.15
N TRP A 25 15.03 -13.16 -5.87
CA TRP A 25 14.37 -13.91 -6.94
C TRP A 25 14.65 -15.41 -6.80
N SER A 26 13.61 -16.22 -6.89
CA SER A 26 13.72 -17.68 -6.81
C SER A 26 14.17 -18.32 -8.13
N GLY A 27 13.94 -17.63 -9.26
CA GLY A 27 14.10 -18.20 -10.60
C GLY A 27 12.85 -18.93 -11.11
N ALA A 28 11.73 -18.83 -10.39
CA ALA A 28 10.44 -19.37 -10.80
C ALA A 28 10.02 -18.83 -12.17
N GLN A 29 9.48 -19.72 -13.01
CA GLN A 29 8.97 -19.36 -14.32
C GLN A 29 7.50 -18.92 -14.19
N ILE A 30 7.28 -17.63 -14.01
CA ILE A 30 5.95 -17.01 -13.98
C ILE A 30 5.71 -16.15 -15.22
N THR A 31 4.44 -15.98 -15.57
CA THR A 31 4.05 -15.09 -16.67
C THR A 31 4.28 -13.63 -16.30
N ASP A 32 4.42 -12.77 -17.31
CA ASP A 32 4.50 -11.32 -17.14
C ASP A 32 3.35 -10.75 -16.30
N ASP A 33 2.12 -11.24 -16.50
CA ASP A 33 0.97 -10.74 -15.73
C ASP A 33 0.98 -11.24 -14.27
N GLN A 34 1.46 -12.45 -14.02
CA GLN A 34 1.70 -12.91 -12.64
C GLN A 34 2.78 -12.07 -11.96
N LEU A 35 3.86 -11.73 -12.68
CA LEU A 35 4.91 -10.86 -12.16
C LEU A 35 4.38 -9.45 -11.88
N ARG A 36 3.59 -8.86 -12.79
CA ARG A 36 2.94 -7.56 -12.55
C ARG A 36 1.99 -7.61 -11.35
N ALA A 37 1.23 -8.69 -11.19
CA ALA A 37 0.30 -8.85 -10.09
C ALA A 37 1.04 -8.97 -8.74
N LEU A 38 2.10 -9.78 -8.66
CA LEU A 38 2.97 -9.84 -7.48
C LEU A 38 3.61 -8.48 -7.18
N ALA A 39 4.04 -7.76 -8.21
CA ALA A 39 4.69 -6.46 -8.08
C ALA A 39 3.79 -5.38 -7.47
N LEU A 40 2.45 -5.53 -7.45
CA LEU A 40 1.57 -4.64 -6.68
C LEU A 40 1.90 -4.69 -5.17
N GLY A 41 2.34 -5.85 -4.68
CA GLY A 41 2.79 -6.07 -3.30
C GLY A 41 4.31 -5.97 -3.12
N ALA A 42 5.05 -5.38 -4.07
CA ALA A 42 6.53 -5.32 -4.02
C ALA A 42 7.07 -4.66 -2.75
N PHE A 43 6.37 -3.65 -2.21
CA PHE A 43 6.74 -3.01 -0.95
C PHE A 43 6.77 -4.00 0.22
N TYR A 44 5.74 -4.84 0.33
CA TYR A 44 5.67 -5.87 1.36
C TYR A 44 6.73 -6.94 1.15
N SER A 45 6.93 -7.34 -0.11
CA SER A 45 7.96 -8.31 -0.51
C SER A 45 9.34 -7.86 -0.05
N ALA A 46 9.70 -6.59 -0.29
CA ALA A 46 10.96 -6.01 0.16
C ALA A 46 11.12 -5.98 1.68
N ARG A 47 10.05 -5.65 2.43
CA ARG A 47 10.12 -5.62 3.91
C ARG A 47 10.12 -7.00 4.56
N TRP A 48 9.58 -8.00 3.88
CA TRP A 48 9.52 -9.39 4.36
C TRP A 48 10.61 -10.28 3.75
N ASP A 49 11.54 -9.69 3.00
CA ASP A 49 12.61 -10.42 2.33
C ASP A 49 12.09 -11.50 1.36
N ALA A 50 10.87 -11.33 0.85
CA ALA A 50 10.22 -12.35 0.05
C ALA A 50 10.69 -12.30 -1.40
N PHE A 51 10.73 -13.47 -2.04
CA PHE A 51 10.95 -13.55 -3.48
C PHE A 51 9.87 -12.77 -4.23
N HIS A 52 10.29 -12.01 -5.25
CA HIS A 52 9.37 -11.20 -6.08
C HIS A 52 8.66 -12.01 -7.18
N ASP A 53 9.00 -13.28 -7.32
CA ASP A 53 8.48 -14.23 -8.33
C ASP A 53 7.77 -15.46 -7.72
N GLU A 54 7.50 -15.46 -6.40
CA GLU A 54 6.77 -16.54 -5.72
C GLU A 54 5.65 -16.04 -4.81
N LEU A 55 4.69 -16.91 -4.51
CA LEU A 55 3.65 -16.63 -3.51
C LEU A 55 4.19 -16.70 -2.07
N LEU A 56 5.13 -17.61 -1.80
CA LEU A 56 5.66 -17.82 -0.45
C LEU A 56 6.31 -16.54 0.08
N LEU A 57 6.10 -16.27 1.37
CA LEU A 57 6.76 -15.17 2.05
C LEU A 57 8.12 -15.59 2.59
N GLY A 58 9.14 -14.85 2.19
CA GLY A 58 10.52 -15.02 2.64
C GLY A 58 11.17 -16.34 2.19
N PRO A 59 12.51 -16.40 2.17
CA PRO A 59 13.21 -17.67 2.27
C PRO A 59 12.94 -18.29 3.66
N GLU A 60 13.14 -19.60 3.77
CA GLU A 60 13.12 -20.26 5.08
C GLU A 60 14.31 -19.78 5.91
N ARG A 61 14.04 -19.27 7.12
CA ARG A 61 15.04 -18.71 8.03
C ARG A 61 14.79 -19.22 9.44
N GLU A 62 15.86 -19.48 10.18
CA GLU A 62 15.77 -19.66 11.63
C GLU A 62 15.38 -18.32 12.25
N HIS A 63 14.19 -18.23 12.83
CA HIS A 63 13.70 -17.02 13.50
C HIS A 63 13.17 -17.38 14.89
N PRO A 64 13.43 -16.57 15.94
CA PRO A 64 13.02 -16.90 17.31
C PRO A 64 11.50 -17.06 17.51
N LEU A 65 10.71 -16.44 16.64
CA LEU A 65 9.24 -16.49 16.66
C LEU A 65 8.65 -17.62 15.80
N GLY A 66 9.48 -18.46 15.18
CA GLY A 66 8.99 -19.59 14.38
C GLY A 66 9.46 -19.60 12.94
N ASP A 67 9.00 -20.60 12.19
CA ASP A 67 9.21 -20.66 10.74
C ASP A 67 8.37 -19.61 10.00
N ARG A 68 8.54 -19.52 8.67
CA ARG A 68 7.78 -18.56 7.85
C ARG A 68 6.26 -18.72 7.95
N ARG A 69 5.77 -19.92 8.24
CA ARG A 69 4.34 -20.21 8.38
C ARG A 69 3.82 -19.62 9.68
N GLU A 70 4.54 -19.83 10.78
CA GLU A 70 4.20 -19.27 12.09
C GLU A 70 4.21 -17.74 12.06
N LEU A 71 5.21 -17.13 11.41
CA LEU A 71 5.27 -15.67 11.21
C LEU A 71 4.10 -15.12 10.38
N ALA A 72 3.68 -15.85 9.34
CA ALA A 72 2.52 -15.47 8.53
C ALA A 72 1.22 -15.55 9.35
N ILE A 73 1.05 -16.59 10.17
CA ILE A 73 -0.11 -16.77 11.06
C ILE A 73 -0.16 -15.66 12.11
N ASP A 74 0.97 -15.35 12.75
CA ASP A 74 1.06 -14.31 13.77
C ASP A 74 0.71 -12.93 13.17
N THR A 75 1.24 -12.62 11.98
CA THR A 75 0.93 -11.35 11.30
C THR A 75 -0.55 -11.26 10.90
N LEU A 76 -1.12 -12.34 10.36
CA LEU A 76 -2.55 -12.39 10.02
C LEU A 76 -3.43 -12.22 11.25
N THR A 77 -3.10 -12.89 12.35
CA THR A 77 -3.89 -12.83 13.58
C THR A 77 -3.75 -11.45 14.24
N GLY A 78 -2.53 -10.97 14.43
CA GLY A 78 -2.24 -9.75 15.18
C GLY A 78 -2.60 -8.47 14.43
N ALA A 79 -2.31 -8.38 13.13
CA ALA A 79 -2.53 -7.16 12.36
C ALA A 79 -3.87 -7.13 11.60
N TRP A 80 -4.45 -8.30 11.32
CA TRP A 80 -5.67 -8.40 10.51
C TRP A 80 -6.84 -9.08 11.23
N GLY A 81 -6.60 -9.74 12.37
CA GLY A 81 -7.62 -10.58 13.01
C GLY A 81 -8.03 -11.79 12.17
N ILE A 82 -7.21 -12.20 11.20
CA ILE A 82 -7.49 -13.32 10.29
C ILE A 82 -6.92 -14.60 10.89
N THR A 83 -7.80 -15.57 11.14
CA THR A 83 -7.47 -16.87 11.73
C THR A 83 -7.74 -18.06 10.80
N ASP A 84 -8.42 -17.83 9.67
CA ASP A 84 -8.66 -18.87 8.67
C ASP A 84 -8.77 -18.34 7.22
N GLY A 85 -8.98 -19.27 6.28
CA GLY A 85 -9.13 -18.95 4.86
C GLY A 85 -10.44 -18.27 4.48
N THR A 86 -11.49 -18.34 5.31
CA THR A 86 -12.76 -17.64 5.07
C THR A 86 -12.59 -16.16 5.37
N GLU A 87 -12.01 -15.84 6.53
CA GLU A 87 -11.70 -14.47 6.95
C GLU A 87 -10.67 -13.81 6.02
N ALA A 88 -9.67 -14.57 5.56
CA ALA A 88 -8.71 -14.09 4.55
C ALA A 88 -9.39 -13.68 3.24
N ARG A 89 -10.31 -14.51 2.72
CA ARG A 89 -11.09 -14.20 1.51
C ARG A 89 -11.96 -12.97 1.73
N ALA A 90 -12.72 -12.91 2.83
CA ALA A 90 -13.57 -11.77 3.15
C ALA A 90 -12.78 -10.45 3.22
N SER A 91 -11.60 -10.48 3.85
CA SER A 91 -10.72 -9.30 3.95
C SER A 91 -10.19 -8.85 2.59
N MET A 92 -9.81 -9.80 1.72
CA MET A 92 -9.38 -9.48 0.35
C MET A 92 -10.53 -8.98 -0.53
N GLU A 93 -11.76 -9.46 -0.35
CA GLU A 93 -12.94 -8.88 -1.02
C GLU A 93 -13.15 -7.43 -0.61
N GLN A 94 -13.10 -7.11 0.68
CA GLN A 94 -13.23 -5.73 1.17
C GLN A 94 -12.12 -4.81 0.62
N LEU A 95 -10.88 -5.31 0.58
CA LEU A 95 -9.77 -4.57 -0.03
C LEU A 95 -9.98 -4.35 -1.54
N LEU A 96 -10.48 -5.36 -2.25
CA LEU A 96 -10.83 -5.26 -3.67
C LEU A 96 -12.02 -4.33 -3.91
N ASP A 97 -12.94 -4.14 -2.97
CA ASP A 97 -14.02 -3.15 -3.08
C ASP A 97 -13.57 -1.72 -2.73
N GLY A 98 -12.41 -1.59 -2.08
CA GLY A 98 -11.86 -0.33 -1.61
C GLY A 98 -12.21 -0.08 -0.16
N MET A 99 -11.35 -0.55 0.74
CA MET A 99 -11.55 -0.39 2.17
C MET A 99 -11.26 1.06 2.62
N HIS A 100 -10.20 1.70 2.11
CA HIS A 100 -9.82 3.05 2.54
C HIS A 100 -9.97 4.08 1.44
N ALA A 101 -9.79 3.66 0.18
CA ALA A 101 -9.87 4.58 -0.96
C ALA A 101 -11.19 5.36 -1.06
N PRO A 102 -12.38 4.77 -0.81
CA PRO A 102 -13.64 5.50 -0.84
C PRO A 102 -13.78 6.55 0.27
N LEU A 103 -13.20 6.32 1.45
CA LEU A 103 -13.20 7.27 2.57
C LEU A 103 -12.33 8.49 2.23
N TYR A 104 -11.10 8.22 1.76
CA TYR A 104 -10.18 9.26 1.30
C TYR A 104 -10.78 10.12 0.18
N ALA A 105 -11.46 9.50 -0.78
CA ALA A 105 -12.10 10.22 -1.90
C ALA A 105 -13.19 11.21 -1.44
N LEU A 106 -13.79 10.99 -0.27
CA LEU A 106 -14.73 11.94 0.35
C LEU A 106 -14.01 13.02 1.15
N VAL A 107 -13.00 12.62 1.92
CA VAL A 107 -12.32 13.47 2.91
C VAL A 107 -11.29 14.40 2.26
N HIS A 108 -10.41 13.87 1.42
CA HIS A 108 -9.24 14.57 0.90
C HIS A 108 -9.59 15.87 0.14
N PRO A 109 -10.56 15.90 -0.79
CA PRO A 109 -10.89 17.13 -1.52
C PRO A 109 -11.37 18.25 -0.60
N LEU A 110 -12.14 17.93 0.45
CA LEU A 110 -12.63 18.90 1.43
C LEU A 110 -11.49 19.46 2.29
N VAL A 111 -10.56 18.59 2.71
CA VAL A 111 -9.37 19.02 3.44
C VAL A 111 -8.52 19.96 2.59
N MET A 112 -8.26 19.61 1.32
CA MET A 112 -7.50 20.48 0.42
C MET A 112 -8.21 21.81 0.16
N ALA A 113 -9.54 21.80 0.00
CA ALA A 113 -10.34 23.01 -0.12
C ALA A 113 -10.31 23.89 1.13
N SER A 114 -10.15 23.30 2.32
CA SER A 114 -10.01 24.04 3.58
C SER A 114 -8.61 24.61 3.75
N ILE A 115 -7.56 23.87 3.39
CA ILE A 115 -6.17 24.30 3.54
C ILE A 115 -5.84 25.43 2.56
N ASN A 116 -6.38 25.35 1.34
CA ASN A 116 -6.17 26.36 0.31
C ASN A 116 -7.09 27.59 0.44
N ALA A 117 -7.96 27.64 1.45
CA ALA A 117 -8.87 28.76 1.67
C ALA A 117 -8.13 30.02 2.18
N SER A 118 -8.69 31.19 1.85
CA SER A 118 -8.22 32.48 2.37
C SER A 118 -8.40 32.57 3.89
N GLU A 119 -7.62 33.41 4.58
CA GLU A 119 -7.64 33.52 6.05
C GLU A 119 -9.02 33.83 6.64
N ARG A 120 -9.86 34.58 5.93
CA ARG A 120 -11.26 34.87 6.34
C ARG A 120 -12.16 33.62 6.37
N ASP A 121 -11.85 32.61 5.57
CA ASP A 121 -12.61 31.35 5.49
C ASP A 121 -11.97 30.23 6.34
N ARG A 122 -10.76 30.44 6.87
CA ARG A 122 -10.04 29.44 7.69
C ARG A 122 -10.64 29.27 9.08
N PHE A 123 -11.37 30.27 9.59
CA PHE A 123 -11.97 30.25 10.92
C PHE A 123 -13.38 29.66 10.90
N GLY A 124 -13.49 28.40 11.34
CA GLY A 124 -14.73 27.72 11.76
C GLY A 124 -15.69 27.31 10.64
N GLU A 125 -16.31 28.27 9.96
CA GLU A 125 -17.58 28.05 9.26
C GLU A 125 -17.46 27.05 8.08
N ARG A 126 -16.38 27.12 7.30
CA ARG A 126 -16.14 26.18 6.19
C ARG A 126 -15.86 24.77 6.70
N ALA A 127 -15.02 24.65 7.73
CA ALA A 127 -14.71 23.35 8.33
C ALA A 127 -15.98 22.74 8.93
N ASP A 128 -16.81 23.53 9.61
CA ASP A 128 -18.09 23.06 10.17
C ASP A 128 -19.06 22.60 9.09
N ARG A 129 -19.14 23.31 7.95
CA ARG A 129 -19.89 22.88 6.78
C ARG A 129 -19.36 21.55 6.20
N HIS A 130 -18.05 21.36 6.10
CA HIS A 130 -17.46 20.09 5.66
C HIS A 130 -17.81 18.95 6.62
N ARG A 131 -17.70 19.16 7.94
CA ARG A 131 -18.07 18.15 8.94
C ARG A 131 -19.55 17.79 8.85
N ALA A 132 -20.44 18.77 8.75
CA ALA A 132 -21.87 18.54 8.58
C ALA A 132 -22.19 17.75 7.31
N PHE A 133 -21.54 18.10 6.19
CA PHE A 133 -21.66 17.37 4.94
C PHE A 133 -21.20 15.91 5.08
N LEU A 134 -20.04 15.67 5.70
CA LEU A 134 -19.50 14.31 5.90
C LEU A 134 -20.43 13.44 6.77
N ARG A 135 -21.03 13.99 7.83
CA ARG A 135 -22.06 13.28 8.62
C ARG A 135 -23.26 12.89 7.78
N GLN A 136 -23.76 13.81 6.95
CA GLN A 136 -24.90 13.55 6.08
C GLN A 136 -24.58 12.48 5.04
N VAL A 137 -23.39 12.55 4.41
CA VAL A 137 -22.92 11.54 3.46
C VAL A 137 -22.76 10.17 4.12
N GLY A 138 -22.15 10.11 5.31
CA GLY A 138 -22.00 8.86 6.06
C GLY A 138 -23.35 8.23 6.39
N SER A 139 -24.32 9.04 6.84
CA SER A 139 -25.68 8.59 7.14
C SER A 139 -26.40 8.09 5.87
N PHE A 140 -26.30 8.84 4.76
CA PHE A 140 -26.90 8.45 3.49
C PHE A 140 -26.32 7.15 2.92
N ARG A 141 -25.04 6.90 3.16
CA ARG A 141 -24.36 5.65 2.77
C ARG A 141 -24.63 4.48 3.72
N GLY A 142 -25.41 4.68 4.79
CA GLY A 142 -25.71 3.64 5.77
C GLY A 142 -24.49 3.21 6.59
N MET A 143 -23.51 4.10 6.79
CA MET A 143 -22.39 3.81 7.68
C MET A 143 -22.88 3.71 9.12
N ASP A 144 -22.48 2.66 9.84
CA ASP A 144 -22.84 2.47 11.26
C ASP A 144 -22.42 3.65 12.14
N ASN A 145 -21.28 4.28 11.80
CA ASN A 145 -20.79 5.48 12.47
C ASN A 145 -20.37 6.57 11.46
N PRO A 146 -21.27 7.52 11.15
CA PRO A 146 -20.95 8.65 10.27
C PRO A 146 -19.88 9.61 10.81
N GLU A 147 -19.62 9.63 12.12
CA GLU A 147 -18.55 10.47 12.70
C GLU A 147 -17.15 10.01 12.29
N THR A 148 -16.98 8.78 11.81
CA THR A 148 -15.70 8.30 11.28
C THR A 148 -15.16 9.21 10.17
N LEU A 149 -16.02 9.66 9.25
CA LEU A 149 -15.60 10.58 8.18
C LEU A 149 -15.18 11.95 8.72
N VAL A 150 -15.85 12.44 9.77
CA VAL A 150 -15.50 13.71 10.43
C VAL A 150 -14.15 13.59 11.12
N ARG A 151 -13.94 12.50 11.86
CA ARG A 151 -12.67 12.18 12.52
C ARG A 151 -11.53 12.13 11.51
N ASP A 152 -11.72 11.40 10.42
CA ASP A 152 -10.74 11.27 9.35
C ASP A 152 -10.42 12.63 8.71
N TYR A 153 -11.42 13.49 8.50
CA TYR A 153 -11.23 14.87 8.02
C TYR A 153 -10.37 15.70 8.96
N ASP A 154 -10.66 15.68 10.26
CA ASP A 154 -9.93 16.46 11.25
C ASP A 154 -8.48 15.98 11.40
N ILE A 155 -8.28 14.66 11.51
CA ILE A 155 -6.95 14.03 11.61
C ILE A 155 -6.14 14.28 10.34
N TRP A 156 -6.71 14.05 9.16
CA TRP A 156 -6.00 14.26 7.90
C TRP A 156 -5.65 15.73 7.68
N SER A 157 -6.55 16.66 8.04
CA SER A 157 -6.25 18.09 8.04
C SER A 157 -5.10 18.43 8.98
N GLN A 158 -5.10 17.86 10.19
CA GLN A 158 -4.05 18.07 11.18
C GLN A 158 -2.70 17.54 10.68
N ALA A 159 -2.65 16.30 10.18
CA ALA A 159 -1.44 15.68 9.65
C ALA A 159 -0.78 16.52 8.55
N ILE A 160 -1.56 17.12 7.64
CA ILE A 160 -1.04 18.03 6.63
C ILE A 160 -0.51 19.32 7.28
N LYS A 161 -1.27 19.95 8.18
CA LYS A 161 -0.91 21.22 8.82
C LYS A 161 0.38 21.14 9.63
N ILE A 162 0.62 20.02 10.30
CA ILE A 162 1.80 19.81 11.14
C ILE A 162 3.01 19.24 10.38
N GLY A 163 2.91 19.09 9.05
CA GLY A 163 4.04 18.67 8.21
C GLY A 163 4.24 17.15 8.11
N PHE A 164 3.36 16.31 8.66
CA PHE A 164 3.50 14.84 8.62
C PHE A 164 3.18 14.23 7.24
N THR A 165 3.14 15.05 6.19
CA THR A 165 2.93 14.64 4.79
C THR A 165 4.07 15.12 3.88
N GLU A 166 5.18 15.61 4.43
CA GLU A 166 6.33 16.13 3.66
C GLU A 166 7.04 15.04 2.85
N HIS A 167 6.99 13.78 3.31
CA HIS A 167 7.52 12.62 2.58
C HIS A 167 6.65 12.19 1.38
N LEU A 168 5.48 12.79 1.16
CA LEU A 168 4.59 12.46 0.05
C LEU A 168 4.93 13.22 -1.22
N SER A 169 4.43 12.74 -2.36
CA SER A 169 4.52 13.48 -3.62
C SER A 169 3.60 14.71 -3.61
N ARG A 170 3.93 15.69 -4.46
CA ARG A 170 3.13 16.92 -4.65
C ARG A 170 2.80 17.09 -6.14
N PRO A 171 1.55 17.44 -6.50
CA PRO A 171 0.37 17.50 -5.64
C PRO A 171 0.07 16.12 -5.02
N LEU A 172 -0.61 16.11 -3.86
CA LEU A 172 -1.00 14.85 -3.22
C LEU A 172 -1.89 14.04 -4.19
N PRO A 173 -1.70 12.71 -4.31
CA PRO A 173 -2.57 11.86 -5.11
C PRO A 173 -4.04 12.03 -4.73
N GLY A 174 -4.92 12.17 -5.73
CA GLY A 174 -6.36 12.27 -5.50
C GLY A 174 -7.04 10.95 -5.15
N ASP A 175 -6.31 9.85 -5.24
CA ASP A 175 -6.76 8.51 -4.94
C ASP A 175 -5.65 7.71 -4.24
N ILE A 176 -6.05 6.72 -3.42
CA ILE A 176 -5.12 5.93 -2.60
C ILE A 176 -5.34 4.41 -2.75
N TYR A 177 -6.03 3.97 -3.79
CA TYR A 177 -6.47 2.59 -3.92
C TYR A 177 -5.31 1.59 -4.06
N ALA A 178 -4.13 2.04 -4.51
CA ALA A 178 -2.89 1.28 -4.47
C ALA A 178 -2.56 0.75 -3.06
N TRP A 179 -2.93 1.46 -1.99
CA TRP A 179 -2.79 0.97 -0.61
C TRP A 179 -3.63 -0.28 -0.34
N ASP A 180 -4.89 -0.28 -0.81
CA ASP A 180 -5.77 -1.43 -0.66
C ASP A 180 -5.31 -2.59 -1.56
N LEU A 181 -4.96 -2.32 -2.82
CA LEU A 181 -4.54 -3.34 -3.78
C LEU A 181 -3.21 -4.00 -3.43
N ALA A 182 -2.23 -3.25 -2.91
CA ALA A 182 -0.99 -3.83 -2.40
C ALA A 182 -1.24 -4.79 -1.23
N ARG A 183 -2.24 -4.48 -0.38
CA ARG A 183 -2.64 -5.33 0.74
C ARG A 183 -3.41 -6.58 0.31
N VAL A 184 -4.15 -6.55 -0.80
CA VAL A 184 -4.72 -7.78 -1.38
C VAL A 184 -3.60 -8.79 -1.63
N VAL A 185 -2.50 -8.35 -2.26
CA VAL A 185 -1.34 -9.22 -2.53
C VAL A 185 -0.68 -9.68 -1.24
N ALA A 186 -0.50 -8.77 -0.28
CA ALA A 186 0.10 -9.10 1.01
C ALA A 186 -0.70 -10.17 1.77
N VAL A 187 -2.02 -9.99 1.88
CA VAL A 187 -2.93 -10.94 2.57
C VAL A 187 -2.99 -12.27 1.81
N ALA A 188 -3.09 -12.26 0.48
CA ALA A 188 -3.09 -13.49 -0.31
C ALA A 188 -1.82 -14.33 -0.08
N ARG A 189 -0.65 -13.68 -0.08
CA ARG A 189 0.64 -14.35 0.15
C ARG A 189 0.80 -14.85 1.58
N MET A 190 0.40 -14.06 2.58
CA MET A 190 0.39 -14.51 3.98
C MET A 190 -0.54 -15.70 4.17
N ALA A 191 -1.77 -15.63 3.66
CA ALA A 191 -2.76 -16.69 3.82
C ALA A 191 -2.36 -17.98 3.09
N PHE A 192 -1.72 -17.88 1.92
CA PHE A 192 -1.09 -19.03 1.27
C PHE A 192 0.05 -19.62 2.13
N THR A 193 0.96 -18.77 2.62
CA THR A 193 2.10 -19.20 3.45
C THR A 193 1.64 -19.85 4.77
N ALA A 194 0.56 -19.36 5.37
CA ALA A 194 -0.08 -19.92 6.56
C ALA A 194 -0.75 -21.30 6.32
N GLY A 195 -1.02 -21.65 5.06
CA GLY A 195 -1.82 -22.81 4.68
C GLY A 195 -3.33 -22.58 4.78
N TYR A 196 -3.78 -21.32 4.80
CA TYR A 196 -5.21 -20.96 4.83
C TYR A 196 -5.84 -20.98 3.43
N LEU A 197 -5.03 -20.83 2.37
CA LEU A 197 -5.45 -20.82 0.98
C LEU A 197 -4.57 -21.73 0.13
N ASP A 198 -5.16 -22.33 -0.89
CA ASP A 198 -4.43 -22.97 -1.98
C ASP A 198 -3.84 -21.91 -2.93
N ALA A 199 -2.80 -22.29 -3.67
CA ALA A 199 -2.08 -21.41 -4.59
C ALA A 199 -3.01 -20.80 -5.65
N ASP A 200 -3.92 -21.60 -6.24
CA ASP A 200 -4.85 -21.14 -7.28
C ASP A 200 -5.78 -20.03 -6.78
N ILE A 201 -6.23 -20.14 -5.52
CA ILE A 201 -7.06 -19.11 -4.89
C ILE A 201 -6.25 -17.83 -4.67
N ALA A 202 -5.04 -17.94 -4.12
CA ALA A 202 -4.16 -16.79 -3.91
C ALA A 202 -3.85 -16.07 -5.24
N TRP A 203 -3.48 -16.82 -6.28
CA TRP A 203 -3.25 -16.27 -7.62
C TRP A 203 -4.48 -15.59 -8.21
N SER A 204 -5.68 -16.12 -7.99
CA SER A 204 -6.92 -15.51 -8.46
C SER A 204 -7.15 -14.10 -7.88
N TYR A 205 -6.81 -13.88 -6.61
CA TYR A 205 -6.90 -12.56 -5.97
C TYR A 205 -5.89 -11.57 -6.54
N LEU A 206 -4.64 -12.01 -6.73
CA LEU A 206 -3.60 -11.22 -7.41
C LEU A 206 -4.05 -10.80 -8.82
N ALA A 207 -4.59 -11.75 -9.59
CA ALA A 207 -5.08 -11.51 -10.94
C ALA A 207 -6.27 -10.52 -10.99
N ARG A 208 -7.12 -10.48 -9.95
CA ARG A 208 -8.22 -9.52 -9.81
C ARG A 208 -7.76 -8.11 -9.44
N ALA A 209 -6.67 -7.99 -8.67
CA ALA A 209 -6.13 -6.69 -8.27
C ALA A 209 -5.44 -5.95 -9.43
N LEU A 210 -4.74 -6.67 -10.32
CA LEU A 210 -3.99 -6.09 -11.44
C LEU A 210 -4.81 -5.18 -12.37
N PRO A 211 -5.98 -5.60 -12.93
CA PRO A 211 -6.77 -4.74 -13.80
C PRO A 211 -7.31 -3.50 -13.07
N LEU A 212 -7.56 -3.58 -11.76
CA LEU A 212 -7.98 -2.42 -10.95
C LEU A 212 -6.87 -1.37 -10.83
N ALA A 213 -5.62 -1.83 -10.69
CA ALA A 213 -4.44 -0.97 -10.64
C ALA A 213 -4.16 -0.33 -12.01
N ARG A 214 -4.11 -1.13 -13.09
CA ARG A 214 -3.84 -0.64 -14.46
C ARG A 214 -4.82 0.40 -14.95
N ARG A 215 -6.09 0.28 -14.55
CA ARG A 215 -7.13 1.27 -14.88
C ARG A 215 -6.93 2.64 -14.23
N ARG A 216 -6.20 2.72 -13.10
CA ARG A 216 -6.05 3.94 -12.30
C ARG A 216 -4.67 4.56 -12.42
N TYR A 217 -3.64 3.73 -12.53
CA TYR A 217 -2.25 4.17 -12.50
C TYR A 217 -1.58 3.89 -13.84
N ARG A 218 -0.90 4.91 -14.37
CA ARG A 218 -0.18 4.80 -15.65
C ARG A 218 1.15 4.06 -15.54
N ASN A 219 1.76 4.07 -14.36
CA ASN A 219 3.07 3.47 -14.10
C ASN A 219 3.28 3.23 -12.60
N TRP A 220 4.37 2.55 -12.26
CA TRP A 220 4.75 2.24 -10.88
C TRP A 220 5.03 3.47 -10.02
N ARG A 221 5.39 4.61 -10.61
CA ARG A 221 5.57 5.86 -9.85
C ARG A 221 4.24 6.36 -9.31
N GLN A 222 3.21 6.43 -10.16
CA GLN A 222 1.86 6.79 -9.72
C GLN A 222 1.29 5.78 -8.72
N PHE A 223 1.48 4.48 -8.95
CA PHE A 223 1.05 3.44 -8.01
C PHE A 223 1.72 3.60 -6.64
N GLY A 224 3.06 3.75 -6.61
CA GLY A 224 3.81 3.90 -5.36
C GLY A 224 3.48 5.19 -4.61
N ASP A 225 3.29 6.31 -5.32
CA ASP A 225 2.87 7.58 -4.71
C ASP A 225 1.48 7.47 -4.07
N ALA A 226 0.52 6.84 -4.76
CA ALA A 226 -0.82 6.59 -4.24
C ALA A 226 -0.79 5.61 -3.05
N TYR A 227 0.06 4.58 -3.11
CA TYR A 227 0.27 3.63 -2.00
C TYR A 227 0.78 4.34 -0.75
N LEU A 228 1.82 5.18 -0.88
CA LEU A 228 2.40 5.90 0.27
C LEU A 228 1.41 6.88 0.89
N THR A 229 0.65 7.57 0.03
CA THR A 229 -0.41 8.48 0.45
C THR A 229 -1.51 7.73 1.20
N GLY A 230 -1.90 6.56 0.72
CA GLY A 230 -2.90 5.72 1.38
C GLY A 230 -2.44 5.18 2.73
N TRP A 231 -1.20 4.68 2.82
CA TRP A 231 -0.64 4.29 4.10
C TRP A 231 -0.56 5.48 5.06
N THR A 232 -0.15 6.66 4.58
CA THR A 232 -0.01 7.86 5.42
C THR A 232 -1.36 8.35 5.93
N TYR A 233 -2.40 8.35 5.08
CA TYR A 233 -3.76 8.66 5.50
C TYR A 233 -4.27 7.67 6.55
N TRP A 234 -4.15 6.37 6.29
CA TRP A 234 -4.56 5.33 7.23
C TRP A 234 -3.78 5.40 8.54
N GLN A 235 -2.46 5.55 8.48
CA GLN A 235 -1.64 5.64 9.68
C GLN A 235 -1.97 6.88 10.50
N ALA A 236 -2.32 8.00 9.87
CA ALA A 236 -2.78 9.18 10.59
C ALA A 236 -4.04 8.88 11.43
N THR A 237 -4.98 8.10 10.88
CA THR A 237 -6.24 7.74 11.55
C THR A 237 -6.08 6.67 12.63
N GLU A 238 -5.00 5.88 12.58
CA GLU A 238 -4.66 4.88 13.59
C GLU A 238 -3.78 5.46 14.71
N ASP A 239 -2.60 5.98 14.36
CA ASP A 239 -1.60 6.47 15.31
C ASP A 239 -0.69 7.53 14.66
N LEU A 240 -0.90 8.79 15.04
CA LEU A 240 -0.12 9.94 14.58
C LEU A 240 1.35 9.89 15.02
N ALA A 241 1.68 9.25 16.15
CA ALA A 241 3.06 9.13 16.61
C ALA A 241 3.85 8.18 15.70
N VAL A 242 3.26 7.04 15.34
CA VAL A 242 3.87 6.11 14.37
C VAL A 242 4.01 6.76 12.99
N LEU A 243 3.05 7.57 12.55
CA LEU A 243 3.15 8.29 11.28
C LEU A 243 4.39 9.21 11.25
N LYS A 244 4.61 9.97 12.33
CA LYS A 244 5.71 10.94 12.43
C LYS A 244 7.07 10.30 12.13
N ASP A 245 7.30 9.10 12.68
CA ASP A 245 8.60 8.45 12.62
C ASP A 245 8.73 7.51 11.39
N GLY A 246 7.62 7.05 10.82
CA GLY A 246 7.62 6.01 9.77
C GLY A 246 7.59 6.50 8.32
N GLY A 247 7.20 7.75 8.04
CA GLY A 247 6.94 8.24 6.67
C GLY A 247 8.16 8.23 5.75
N VAL A 248 9.33 8.66 6.25
CA VAL A 248 10.57 8.76 5.47
C VAL A 248 11.12 7.37 5.13
N ASP A 249 11.12 6.43 6.09
CA ASP A 249 11.55 5.04 5.87
C ASP A 249 10.79 4.40 4.71
N ARG A 250 9.46 4.57 4.68
CA ARG A 250 8.62 4.03 3.61
C ARG A 250 8.86 4.72 2.27
N ARG A 251 9.12 6.03 2.27
CA ARG A 251 9.49 6.74 1.04
C ARG A 251 10.81 6.23 0.48
N MET A 252 11.79 5.93 1.34
CA MET A 252 13.06 5.33 0.93
C MET A 252 12.87 3.94 0.32
N GLU A 253 11.99 3.11 0.88
CA GLU A 253 11.67 1.80 0.30
C GLU A 253 11.04 1.91 -1.11
N LEU A 254 10.15 2.88 -1.32
CA LEU A 254 9.60 3.14 -2.66
C LEU A 254 10.65 3.66 -3.65
N LEU A 255 11.57 4.51 -3.19
CA LEU A 255 12.70 4.95 -4.01
C LEU A 255 13.53 3.75 -4.45
N ARG A 256 13.83 2.81 -3.54
CA ARG A 256 14.49 1.54 -3.87
C ARG A 256 13.76 0.77 -4.97
N LEU A 257 12.45 0.55 -4.81
CA LEU A 257 11.67 -0.10 -5.85
C LEU A 257 11.70 0.65 -7.20
N TRP A 258 11.75 1.98 -7.21
CA TRP A 258 11.77 2.75 -8.46
C TRP A 258 13.11 2.85 -9.16
N THR A 259 14.23 2.61 -8.48
CA THR A 259 15.56 2.89 -9.04
C THR A 259 16.50 1.69 -9.02
N ARG A 260 16.36 0.75 -8.07
CA ARG A 260 17.22 -0.44 -8.01
C ARG A 260 17.01 -1.30 -9.27
N PRO A 261 18.05 -1.64 -10.03
CA PRO A 261 17.90 -2.44 -11.24
C PRO A 261 17.27 -3.84 -11.01
N THR A 262 17.48 -4.41 -9.82
CA THR A 262 16.96 -5.72 -9.43
C THR A 262 15.48 -5.71 -9.05
N SER A 263 14.88 -4.53 -8.85
CA SER A 263 13.48 -4.35 -8.44
C SER A 263 12.48 -4.90 -9.47
N PRO A 264 11.37 -5.50 -9.02
CA PRO A 264 10.29 -5.91 -9.92
C PRO A 264 9.72 -4.72 -10.72
N TRP A 265 9.68 -3.51 -10.16
CA TRP A 265 9.18 -2.30 -10.85
C TRP A 265 10.14 -1.78 -11.93
N ARG A 266 11.38 -2.27 -11.95
CA ARG A 266 12.35 -2.02 -13.03
C ARG A 266 12.37 -3.14 -14.06
N ARG A 267 12.01 -4.36 -13.68
CA ARG A 267 11.96 -5.52 -14.58
C ARG A 267 10.72 -5.54 -15.46
N ILE A 268 9.58 -5.11 -14.94
CA ILE A 268 8.32 -5.07 -15.70
C ILE A 268 7.57 -3.77 -15.48
N GLY A 269 6.98 -3.21 -16.54
CA GLY A 269 6.09 -2.05 -16.45
C GLY A 269 4.69 -2.44 -15.97
N LEU A 270 4.00 -1.53 -15.27
CA LEU A 270 2.62 -1.75 -14.83
C LEU A 270 1.65 -1.93 -16.02
N ASN A 271 1.86 -1.18 -17.10
CA ASN A 271 1.03 -1.19 -18.31
C ASN A 271 1.75 -1.71 -19.53
#